data_AF-A0A941ZPI6-F1
#
_entry.id   AF-A0A941ZPI6-F1
#
_cell.length_a   1.000
_cell.length_b   1.000
_cell.length_c   1.000
_cell.angle_alpha   90.00
_cell.angle_beta   90.00
_cell.angle_gamma   90.00
#
_symmetry.space_group_name_H-M   'P 1'
#
loop_
_entity.id
_entity.type
_entity.pdbx_description
1 polymer ?
#
loop_
_entity_poly.entity_id
_entity_poly.type
_entity_poly.pdbx_seq_one_letter_code
_entity_poly.pdbx_strand_id
1 'polypeptide(L)' 'GVGGTHVMYVLQHGDKPELYANLPKDPHISPLVSLWKGVTKPLMSLGIGLAVFAGFFHFVTAGPKEVEEEETD' A
#
# COMPACT_ATOMS: atom_id res chain seq x y z
N GLY A 1 -13.73 10.68 -11.12
CA GLY A 1 -13.40 10.01 -12.38
C GLY A 1 -11.92 9.68 -12.45
N VAL A 2 -11.41 9.34 -13.63
CA VAL A 2 -10.00 8.97 -13.88
C VAL A 2 -9.09 10.12 -14.36
N GLY A 3 -9.58 11.37 -14.42
CA GLY A 3 -8.78 12.54 -14.84
C GLY A 3 -8.57 12.69 -16.35
N GLY A 4 -9.27 11.92 -17.17
CA GLY A 4 -9.12 11.89 -18.63
C GLY A 4 -8.33 10.67 -19.11
N THR A 5 -8.77 10.08 -20.21
CA THR A 5 -8.26 8.80 -20.74
C THR A 5 -7.25 8.95 -21.88
N HIS A 6 -6.97 10.18 -22.34
CA HIS A 6 -6.20 10.48 -23.57
C HIS A 6 -6.80 9.92 -24.88
N VAL A 7 -7.89 9.15 -24.80
CA VAL A 7 -8.69 8.65 -25.91
C VAL A 7 -10.15 8.94 -25.59
N MET A 8 -10.87 9.58 -26.52
CA MET A 8 -12.27 9.95 -26.33
C MET A 8 -13.15 9.28 -27.38
N TYR A 9 -14.39 9.01 -26.99
CA TYR A 9 -15.45 8.56 -27.90
C TYR A 9 -16.54 9.62 -27.99
N VAL A 10 -17.17 9.74 -29.15
CA VAL A 10 -18.42 10.48 -29.31
C VAL A 10 -19.54 9.45 -29.37
N LEU A 11 -20.44 9.49 -28.39
CA LEU A 11 -21.52 8.52 -28.25
C LEU A 11 -22.86 9.15 -28.68
N GLN A 12 -23.69 8.38 -29.38
CA GLN A 12 -25.06 8.81 -29.73
C GLN A 12 -25.92 8.97 -28.46
N HIS A 13 -25.69 8.13 -27.45
CA HIS A 13 -26.37 8.16 -26.15
C HIS A 13 -25.36 8.40 -25.02
N GLY A 14 -24.81 9.63 -24.94
CA GLY A 14 -23.80 9.99 -23.94
C GLY A 14 -24.27 9.91 -22.49
N ASP A 15 -25.59 9.95 -22.25
CA ASP A 15 -26.21 9.80 -20.93
C ASP A 15 -26.33 8.33 -20.46
N LYS A 16 -26.17 7.39 -21.40
CA LYS A 16 -26.27 5.92 -21.22
C LYS A 16 -25.08 5.19 -21.88
N PRO A 17 -23.84 5.47 -21.45
CA PRO A 17 -22.65 4.84 -22.02
C PRO A 17 -22.65 3.31 -21.90
N GLU A 18 -23.38 2.74 -20.93
CA GLU A 18 -23.47 1.30 -20.69
C GLU A 18 -24.05 0.53 -21.90
N LEU A 19 -24.81 1.20 -22.78
CA LEU A 19 -25.31 0.61 -24.04
C LEU A 19 -24.16 0.22 -24.99
N TYR A 20 -22.98 0.83 -24.85
CA TYR A 20 -21.80 0.57 -25.66
C TYR A 20 -20.87 -0.40 -24.93
N ALA A 21 -21.17 -1.69 -25.01
CA ALA A 21 -20.37 -2.77 -24.41
C ALA A 21 -20.08 -2.57 -22.91
N ASN A 22 -21.08 -2.11 -22.14
CA ASN A 22 -20.97 -1.84 -20.70
C ASN A 22 -19.88 -0.81 -20.34
N LEU A 23 -19.66 0.19 -21.20
CA LEU A 23 -18.77 1.30 -20.87
C LEU A 23 -19.25 2.00 -19.58
N PRO A 24 -18.40 2.11 -18.54
CA PRO A 24 -18.81 2.70 -17.27
C PRO A 24 -19.18 4.19 -17.41
N LYS A 25 -20.29 4.60 -16.79
CA LYS A 25 -20.74 6.01 -16.78
C LYS A 25 -19.89 6.96 -15.98
N ASP A 26 -19.37 6.53 -14.84
CA ASP A 26 -18.46 7.32 -14.02
C ASP A 26 -17.34 6.43 -13.48
N PRO A 27 -16.30 6.16 -14.30
CA PRO A 27 -15.20 5.30 -13.88
C PRO A 27 -14.32 6.00 -12.84
N HIS A 28 -14.02 5.33 -11.74
CA HIS A 28 -13.10 5.79 -10.70
C HIS A 28 -12.05 4.73 -10.37
N ILE A 29 -10.98 5.16 -9.71
CA ILE A 29 -10.03 4.24 -9.07
C ILE A 29 -10.75 3.53 -7.92
N SER A 30 -10.61 2.21 -7.82
CA SER A 30 -11.18 1.41 -6.74
C SER A 30 -10.77 1.95 -5.35
N PRO A 31 -11.70 2.07 -4.39
CA PRO A 31 -11.40 2.54 -3.04
C PRO A 31 -10.28 1.76 -2.33
N LEU A 32 -10.24 0.44 -2.54
CA LEU A 32 -9.20 -0.41 -1.94
C LEU A 32 -7.82 -0.13 -2.54
N VAL A 33 -7.75 0.13 -3.84
CA VAL A 33 -6.50 0.50 -4.51
C VAL A 33 -6.01 1.86 -4.00
N SER A 34 -6.93 2.83 -3.85
CA SER A 34 -6.63 4.14 -3.30
C SER A 34 -6.12 4.05 -1.86
N LEU A 35 -6.71 3.20 -1.01
CA LEU A 35 -6.26 2.98 0.36
C LEU A 35 -4.86 2.38 0.40
N TRP A 36 -4.67 1.24 -0.27
CA TRP A 36 -3.39 0.51 -0.31
C TRP A 36 -2.25 1.36 -0.88
N LYS A 37 -2.49 2.05 -2.00
CA LYS A 37 -1.46 2.88 -2.64
C LYS A 37 -1.30 4.25 -1.97
N GLY A 38 -2.29 4.70 -1.21
CA GLY A 38 -2.30 5.96 -0.48
C GLY A 38 -1.68 5.81 0.90
N VAL A 39 -2.48 6.08 1.93
CA VAL A 39 -2.03 6.20 3.33
C VAL A 39 -1.39 4.94 3.91
N THR A 40 -1.74 3.76 3.40
CA THR A 40 -1.17 2.50 3.92
C THR A 40 0.34 2.43 3.72
N LYS A 41 0.87 2.90 2.59
CA LYS A 41 2.32 2.87 2.31
C LYS A 41 3.16 3.64 3.32
N PRO A 42 2.95 4.96 3.55
CA PRO A 42 3.75 5.71 4.51
C PRO A 42 3.57 5.19 5.95
N LEU A 43 2.39 4.71 6.32
CA LEU A 43 2.17 4.09 7.64
C LEU A 43 2.99 2.81 7.82
N MET A 44 3.02 1.94 6.82
CA MET A 44 3.86 0.74 6.85
C MET A 44 5.35 1.09 6.86
N SER A 45 5.79 2.05 6.04
CA SER A 45 7.17 2.52 6.05
C SER A 45 7.58 3.09 7.42
N LEU A 46 6.68 3.86 8.05
CA LEU A 46 6.88 4.35 9.41
C LEU A 46 6.97 3.19 10.41
N GLY A 47 6.07 2.20 10.31
CA GLY A 47 6.10 1.01 11.16
C GLY A 47 7.40 0.22 11.06
N ILE A 48 7.92 0.02 9.84
CA ILE A 48 9.24 -0.61 9.62
C ILE A 48 10.35 0.24 10.23
N GLY A 49 10.33 1.55 10.01
CA GLY A 49 11.33 2.46 10.60
C GLY A 49 11.34 2.41 12.13
N LEU A 50 10.16 2.40 12.75
CA LEU A 50 10.02 2.26 14.20
C LEU A 50 10.50 0.90 14.70
N ALA A 51 10.20 -0.18 14.00
CA ALA A 51 10.66 -1.52 14.37
C ALA A 51 12.19 -1.64 14.33
N VAL A 52 12.81 -1.10 13.28
CA VAL A 52 14.28 -1.05 13.17
C VAL A 52 14.87 -0.19 14.28
N PHE A 53 14.31 1.00 14.53
CA PHE A 53 14.77 1.89 15.58
C PHE A 53 14.67 1.24 16.97
N ALA A 54 13.52 0.66 17.30
CA ALA A 54 13.31 -0.06 18.54
C ALA A 54 14.27 -1.25 18.69
N GLY A 55 14.47 -2.04 17.63
CA GLY A 55 15.43 -3.15 17.62
C GLY A 55 16.87 -2.69 17.88
N PHE A 56 17.30 -1.60 17.26
CA PHE A 56 18.62 -1.02 17.49
C PHE A 56 18.82 -0.62 18.97
N PHE A 57 17.89 0.16 19.53
CA PHE A 57 18.00 0.58 20.92
C PHE A 57 17.84 -0.57 21.91
N HIS A 58 16.98 -1.56 21.63
CA HIS A 58 16.87 -2.77 22.43
C HIS A 58 18.21 -3.52 22.48
N PHE A 59 18.87 -3.72 21.34
CA PHE A 59 20.16 -4.41 21.28
C PHE A 59 21.26 -3.64 22.02
N VAL A 60 21.40 -2.33 21.80
CA VAL A 60 22.43 -1.50 22.46
C VAL A 60 22.26 -1.47 23.98
N THR A 61 21.02 -1.51 24.48
CA THR A 61 20.74 -1.44 25.92
C THR A 61 20.76 -2.79 26.62
N ALA A 62 20.20 -3.84 26.00
CA ALA A 62 20.08 -5.16 26.60
C ALA A 62 21.30 -6.06 26.34
N GLY A 63 22.06 -5.80 25.28
CA GLY A 63 23.19 -6.63 24.86
C GLY A 63 22.76 -7.87 24.06
N PRO A 64 23.75 -8.61 23.51
CA PRO A 64 23.49 -9.87 22.84
C PRO A 64 23.05 -10.96 23.83
N LYS A 65 22.27 -11.93 23.35
CA LYS A 65 22.02 -13.16 24.10
C LYS A 65 23.18 -14.13 23.88
N GLU A 66 23.97 -14.35 24.91
CA GLU A 66 25.03 -15.35 24.93
C GLU A 66 24.47 -16.74 25.24
N VAL A 67 25.13 -17.78 24.73
CA VAL A 67 24.85 -19.17 25.09
C VAL A 67 25.92 -19.57 26.10
N GLU A 68 25.52 -20.12 27.24
CA GLU A 68 26.47 -20.69 28.20
C GLU A 68 27.16 -21.88 27.54
N GLU A 69 28.49 -21.84 27.41
CA GLU A 69 29.27 -23.02 27.04
C GLU A 69 29.18 -23.99 28.22
N GLU A 70 28.66 -25.20 28.01
CA GLU A 70 28.72 -26.26 29.02
C GLU A 70 30.20 -26.49 29.36
N GLU A 71 30.61 -26.16 30.60
CA GLU A 71 31.90 -26.60 31.15
C GLU A 71 31.90 -28.13 31.18
N THR A 72 32.38 -28.75 30.11
CA THR A 72 32.80 -30.15 30.13
C THR A 72 34.12 -30.24 30.88
N ASP A 73 34.04 -30.47 32.19
CA ASP A 73 35.08 -31.03 33.05
C ASP A 73 34.88 -32.55 33.23
#